data_AF-A0ABD5SU99-F1
#
_entry.id   AF-A0ABD5SU99-F1
#
_cell.length_a   1.000
_cell.length_b   1.000
_cell.length_c   1.000
_cell.angle_alpha   90.00
_cell.angle_beta   90.00
_cell.angle_gamma   90.00
#
_symmetry.space_group_name_H-M   'P 1'
#
loop_
_entity.id
_entity.type
_entity.pdbx_description
1 polymer ?
#
loop_
_entity_poly.entity_id
_entity_poly.type
_entity_poly.pdbx_seq_one_letter_code
_entity_poly.pdbx_strand_id
1 'polypeptide(L)'
;YTTTAPITQRTDSSRGAKLDSAVSFIQSPARYDPFKGSEYALADPDLLEKSDPISDGVYYGLDNWDRSWVLAVDIDAKDIATARAERELDETDLEIKSADMSRDDALLAESEIRDADPTGYPYSFEDIDRAIEYGFETRDLFTDVFAAEETLVVYSGQGVHVYLLDEDLEYGYDEKSREVLNDLLLERYEIPIDPVVTADRSRLLRVPYSLHAEVCRVVQPIESPAFDPRTEARPQFLETEGELTHD
;
A
#
# COMPACT_ATOMS: atom_id res chain seq x y z
N TYR A 1 20.86 -32.21 -12.96
CA TYR A 1 19.66 -32.88 -12.39
C TYR A 1 19.33 -32.16 -11.11
N THR A 2 18.58 -31.07 -11.21
CA THR A 2 18.15 -30.29 -10.06
C THR A 2 16.67 -30.59 -9.90
N THR A 3 16.36 -31.40 -8.90
CA THR A 3 14.99 -31.77 -8.55
C THR A 3 14.37 -30.58 -7.84
N THR A 4 13.47 -29.87 -8.51
CA THR A 4 12.49 -29.00 -7.87
C THR A 4 11.60 -29.86 -6.98
N ALA A 5 11.69 -29.67 -5.66
CA ALA A 5 10.74 -30.26 -4.74
C ALA A 5 9.37 -29.57 -4.92
N PRO A 6 8.26 -30.31 -4.99
CA PRO A 6 6.94 -29.70 -5.11
C PRO A 6 6.59 -29.00 -3.79
N ILE A 7 6.14 -27.75 -3.89
CA ILE A 7 5.50 -27.02 -2.80
C ILE A 7 4.31 -27.88 -2.36
N THR A 8 4.44 -28.51 -1.20
CA THR A 8 3.39 -29.36 -0.66
C THR A 8 2.35 -28.44 -0.05
N GLN A 9 1.24 -28.19 -0.75
CA GLN A 9 0.07 -27.54 -0.19
C GLN A 9 -0.44 -28.38 0.99
N ARG A 10 -0.08 -28.01 2.21
CA ARG A 10 -0.73 -28.52 3.42
C ARG A 10 -2.11 -27.88 3.51
N THR A 11 -3.13 -28.57 3.01
CA THR A 11 -4.53 -28.17 3.20
C THR A 11 -4.96 -28.51 4.63
N ASP A 12 -4.70 -27.59 5.56
CA ASP A 12 -5.32 -27.62 6.89
C ASP A 12 -6.75 -27.09 6.76
N SER A 13 -7.74 -27.98 6.90
CA SER A 13 -9.16 -27.63 6.80
C SER A 13 -9.60 -26.57 7.82
N SER A 14 -8.87 -26.43 8.94
CA SER A 14 -9.14 -25.38 9.93
C SER A 14 -8.66 -24.00 9.47
N ARG A 15 -7.61 -23.93 8.63
CA ARG A 15 -7.10 -22.70 8.04
C ARG A 15 -8.04 -22.18 6.96
N GLY A 16 -8.61 -23.08 6.14
CA GLY A 16 -9.64 -22.74 5.15
C GLY A 16 -10.89 -22.11 5.79
N ALA A 17 -11.42 -22.72 6.84
CA ALA A 17 -12.60 -22.19 7.56
C ALA A 17 -12.35 -20.80 8.19
N LYS A 18 -11.13 -20.52 8.65
CA LYS A 18 -10.75 -19.19 9.16
C LYS A 18 -10.66 -18.15 8.04
N LEU A 19 -10.14 -18.53 6.87
CA LEU A 19 -10.05 -17.65 5.71
C LEU A 19 -11.44 -17.28 5.19
N ASP A 20 -12.34 -18.26 5.05
CA ASP A 20 -13.72 -18.02 4.62
C ASP A 20 -14.46 -17.06 5.56
N SER A 21 -14.22 -17.19 6.87
CA SER A 21 -14.78 -16.28 7.88
C SER A 21 -14.22 -14.86 7.73
N ALA A 22 -12.92 -14.70 7.45
CA ALA A 22 -12.30 -13.40 7.24
C ALA A 22 -12.82 -12.72 5.96
N VAL A 23 -12.92 -13.49 4.86
CA VAL A 23 -13.47 -13.00 3.60
C VAL A 23 -14.92 -12.55 3.77
N SER A 24 -15.73 -13.36 4.47
CA SER A 24 -17.13 -13.02 4.74
C SER A 24 -17.25 -11.74 5.57
N PHE A 25 -16.40 -11.57 6.59
CA PHE A 25 -16.33 -10.33 7.37
C PHE A 25 -15.91 -9.13 6.53
N ILE A 26 -14.90 -9.26 5.67
CA ILE A 26 -14.49 -8.16 4.78
C ILE A 26 -15.60 -7.75 3.81
N GLN A 27 -16.34 -8.73 3.26
CA GLN A 27 -17.41 -8.46 2.29
C GLN A 27 -18.70 -7.96 2.92
N SER A 28 -19.00 -8.32 4.17
CA SER A 28 -20.19 -7.85 4.90
C SER A 28 -19.89 -7.73 6.41
N PRO A 29 -19.16 -6.69 6.83
CA PRO A 29 -18.65 -6.55 8.20
C PRO A 29 -19.71 -6.68 9.28
N ALA A 30 -20.83 -5.97 9.13
CA ALA A 30 -21.87 -5.98 10.15
C ALA A 30 -22.60 -7.34 10.25
N ARG A 31 -22.70 -8.09 9.14
CA ARG A 31 -23.37 -9.41 9.12
C ARG A 31 -22.52 -10.52 9.72
N TYR A 32 -21.20 -10.45 9.52
CA TYR A 32 -20.24 -11.45 9.96
C TYR A 32 -19.33 -10.94 11.09
N ASP A 33 -19.81 -9.96 11.86
CA ASP A 33 -19.08 -9.37 12.97
C ASP A 33 -18.68 -10.44 14.01
N PRO A 34 -17.36 -10.64 14.27
CA PRO A 34 -16.90 -11.60 15.27
C PRO A 34 -17.28 -11.20 16.71
N PHE A 35 -17.66 -9.94 16.95
CA PHE A 35 -18.05 -9.42 18.25
C PHE A 35 -19.57 -9.43 18.48
N LYS A 36 -20.34 -10.09 17.61
CA LYS A 36 -21.80 -10.18 17.70
C LYS A 36 -22.24 -10.64 19.10
N GLY A 37 -23.10 -9.83 19.73
CA GLY A 37 -23.59 -10.06 21.09
C GLY A 37 -22.78 -9.39 22.20
N SER A 38 -21.74 -8.64 21.86
CA SER A 38 -21.03 -7.74 22.78
C SER A 38 -21.50 -6.28 22.65
N GLU A 39 -21.08 -5.42 23.58
CA GLU A 39 -21.31 -3.97 23.50
C GLU A 39 -20.51 -3.28 22.38
N TYR A 40 -19.53 -3.97 21.80
CA TYR A 40 -18.68 -3.48 20.70
C TYR A 40 -19.14 -3.99 19.33
N ALA A 41 -20.27 -4.72 19.28
CA ALA A 41 -20.76 -5.28 18.04
C ALA A 41 -21.14 -4.17 17.04
N LEU A 42 -20.85 -4.42 15.77
CA LEU A 42 -21.37 -3.59 14.68
C LEU A 42 -22.90 -3.64 14.70
N ALA A 43 -23.51 -2.49 14.40
CA ALA A 43 -24.96 -2.35 14.41
C ALA A 43 -25.58 -3.27 13.34
N ASP A 44 -26.66 -3.96 13.72
CA ASP A 44 -27.39 -4.84 12.81
C ASP A 44 -27.93 -4.01 11.63
N PRO A 45 -27.48 -4.28 10.39
CA PRO A 45 -27.84 -3.48 9.24
C PRO A 45 -29.35 -3.54 8.95
N ASP A 46 -30.04 -4.60 9.38
CA ASP A 46 -31.49 -4.74 9.18
C ASP A 46 -32.30 -3.80 10.12
N LEU A 47 -31.64 -3.18 11.10
CA LEU A 47 -32.22 -2.20 12.03
C LEU A 47 -31.84 -0.75 11.70
N LEU A 48 -31.02 -0.51 10.68
CA LEU A 48 -30.54 0.82 10.30
C LEU A 48 -31.30 1.37 9.09
N GLU A 49 -31.43 2.70 9.01
CA GLU A 49 -31.92 3.37 7.79
C GLU A 49 -30.87 3.39 6.66
N LYS A 50 -29.59 3.27 7.02
CA LYS A 50 -28.47 3.20 6.07
C LYS A 50 -28.23 1.77 5.61
N SER A 51 -27.72 1.63 4.40
CA SER A 51 -27.29 0.35 3.84
C SER A 51 -26.20 -0.32 4.69
N ASP A 52 -26.04 -1.63 4.49
CA ASP A 52 -24.97 -2.43 5.08
C ASP A 52 -23.61 -1.73 4.87
N PRO A 53 -22.81 -1.48 5.93
CA PRO A 53 -21.50 -0.87 5.76
C PRO A 53 -20.60 -1.75 4.89
N ILE A 54 -19.91 -1.13 3.96
CA ILE A 54 -18.83 -1.73 3.17
C ILE A 54 -17.51 -1.08 3.55
N SER A 55 -16.41 -1.84 3.48
CA SER A 55 -15.09 -1.32 3.82
C SER A 55 -14.53 -0.45 2.69
N ASP A 56 -14.16 0.79 3.00
CA ASP A 56 -13.43 1.68 2.08
C ASP A 56 -11.94 1.27 1.93
N GLY A 57 -11.44 0.49 2.87
CA GLY A 57 -10.09 -0.07 2.86
C GLY A 57 -9.98 -1.30 3.75
N VAL A 58 -9.13 -2.23 3.33
CA VAL A 58 -8.84 -3.46 4.08
C VAL A 58 -7.34 -3.46 4.37
N TYR A 59 -6.97 -3.64 5.63
CA TYR A 59 -5.58 -3.58 6.08
C TYR A 59 -5.22 -4.81 6.92
N TYR A 60 -3.93 -5.13 6.97
CA TYR A 60 -3.38 -6.18 7.81
C TYR A 60 -2.16 -5.66 8.56
N GLY A 61 -1.92 -6.18 9.75
CA GLY A 61 -0.75 -5.82 10.56
C GLY A 61 0.51 -6.54 10.08
N LEU A 62 1.62 -5.80 10.06
CA LEU A 62 2.93 -6.37 9.70
C LEU A 62 3.49 -7.26 10.83
N ASP A 63 3.03 -7.09 12.06
CA ASP A 63 3.40 -7.87 13.26
C ASP A 63 2.64 -9.20 13.39
N ASN A 64 1.56 -9.40 12.66
CA ASN A 64 0.64 -10.53 12.82
C ASN A 64 0.87 -11.65 11.79
N TRP A 65 2.11 -12.13 11.72
CA TRP A 65 2.51 -13.20 10.81
C TRP A 65 3.03 -14.42 11.58
N ASP A 66 3.00 -15.61 10.98
CA ASP A 66 3.61 -16.83 11.54
C ASP A 66 5.17 -16.75 11.57
N ARG A 67 5.73 -15.55 11.39
CA ARG A 67 7.15 -15.20 11.21
C ARG A 67 7.46 -13.88 11.94
N SER A 68 8.75 -13.56 12.05
CA SER A 68 9.19 -12.23 12.49
C SER A 68 8.54 -11.12 11.67
N TRP A 69 8.27 -9.98 12.33
CA TRP A 69 7.64 -8.80 11.73
C TRP A 69 8.19 -8.48 10.33
N VAL A 70 7.28 -8.45 9.35
CA VAL A 70 7.57 -8.12 7.95
C VAL A 70 8.10 -6.69 7.83
N LEU A 71 9.29 -6.51 7.28
CA LEU A 71 9.78 -5.19 6.90
C LEU A 71 9.11 -4.76 5.60
N ALA A 72 8.56 -3.54 5.60
CA ALA A 72 7.98 -2.94 4.42
C ALA A 72 8.39 -1.46 4.33
N VAL A 73 8.58 -0.99 3.11
CA VAL A 73 8.82 0.41 2.75
C VAL A 73 7.59 0.90 1.99
N ASP A 74 7.10 2.08 2.32
CA ASP A 74 5.96 2.72 1.65
C ASP A 74 6.44 3.98 0.93
N ILE A 75 6.11 4.06 -0.37
CA ILE A 75 6.48 5.15 -1.28
C ILE A 75 5.19 5.67 -1.88
N ASP A 76 4.72 6.82 -1.39
CA ASP A 76 3.48 7.46 -1.84
C ASP A 76 3.75 8.50 -2.94
N ALA A 77 2.90 8.54 -3.97
CA ALA A 77 2.95 9.57 -5.01
C ALA A 77 2.77 10.98 -4.44
N LYS A 78 2.06 11.15 -3.32
CA LYS A 78 1.92 12.42 -2.61
C LYS A 78 3.27 12.93 -2.10
N ASP A 79 4.12 12.07 -1.56
CA ASP A 79 5.43 12.46 -1.05
C ASP A 79 6.37 12.86 -2.20
N ILE A 80 6.29 12.13 -3.31
CA ILE A 80 7.00 12.47 -4.56
C ILE A 80 6.54 13.82 -5.11
N ALA A 81 5.23 14.03 -5.20
CA ALA A 81 4.66 15.30 -5.67
C ALA A 81 5.06 16.47 -4.76
N THR A 82 5.10 16.25 -3.44
CA THR A 82 5.54 17.24 -2.47
C THR A 82 7.01 17.60 -2.70
N ALA A 83 7.89 16.59 -2.80
CA ALA A 83 9.33 16.80 -3.07
C ALA A 83 9.59 17.45 -4.45
N ARG A 84 8.70 17.24 -5.44
CA ARG A 84 8.73 17.97 -6.71
C ARG A 84 8.32 19.43 -6.52
N ALA A 85 7.18 19.68 -5.87
CA ALA A 85 6.69 21.04 -5.60
C ALA A 85 7.72 21.88 -4.82
N GLU A 86 8.39 21.30 -3.83
CA GLU A 86 9.46 21.96 -3.07
C GLU A 86 10.66 22.40 -3.93
N ARG A 87 10.97 21.66 -5.01
CA ARG A 87 12.06 22.02 -5.92
C ARG A 87 11.65 23.09 -6.95
N GLU A 88 10.38 23.11 -7.30
CA GLU A 88 9.84 24.00 -8.35
C GLU A 88 9.38 25.36 -7.79
N LEU A 89 8.93 25.41 -6.54
CA LEU A 89 8.49 26.63 -5.86
C LEU A 89 9.67 27.30 -5.13
N ASP A 90 9.91 28.59 -5.38
CA ASP A 90 10.86 29.38 -4.62
C ASP A 90 10.31 29.63 -3.21
N GLU A 91 11.11 29.43 -2.15
CA GLU A 91 10.67 29.51 -0.74
C GLU A 91 10.01 30.86 -0.40
N THR A 92 10.35 31.92 -1.14
CA THR A 92 9.77 33.26 -1.00
C THR A 92 8.32 33.40 -1.44
N ASP A 93 7.79 32.51 -2.29
CA ASP A 93 6.40 32.59 -2.78
C ASP A 93 5.38 31.91 -1.83
N LEU A 94 5.87 31.17 -0.82
CA LEU A 94 5.05 30.43 0.16
C LEU A 94 4.54 31.30 1.33
N GLU A 95 4.39 32.61 1.13
CA GLU A 95 3.86 33.50 2.16
C GLU A 95 2.40 33.16 2.54
N ILE A 96 2.28 32.37 3.61
CA ILE A 96 1.22 32.41 4.64
C ILE A 96 -0.21 32.45 4.08
N LYS A 97 -0.68 31.32 3.52
CA LYS A 97 -2.13 31.05 3.37
C LYS A 97 -2.65 29.90 4.25
N SER A 98 -1.80 29.25 5.05
CA SER A 98 -2.10 27.93 5.64
C SER A 98 -2.21 27.92 7.17
N ALA A 99 -3.04 28.77 7.78
CA ALA A 99 -3.25 28.66 9.23
C ALA A 99 -3.97 27.37 9.66
N ASP A 100 -4.60 26.64 8.72
CA ASP A 100 -5.46 25.47 8.99
C ASP A 100 -5.07 24.19 8.19
N MET A 101 -3.95 24.18 7.44
CA MET A 101 -3.51 23.01 6.64
C MET A 101 -2.04 22.69 6.87
N SER A 102 -1.63 21.43 6.63
CA SER A 102 -0.22 21.02 6.73
C SER A 102 0.64 21.76 5.70
N ARG A 103 1.96 21.86 5.95
CA ARG A 103 2.91 22.47 5.01
C ARG A 103 2.86 21.79 3.64
N ASP A 104 2.80 20.47 3.64
CA ASP A 104 2.77 19.67 2.41
C ASP A 104 1.47 19.90 1.64
N ASP A 105 0.32 19.95 2.34
CA ASP A 105 -0.96 20.29 1.68
C ASP A 105 -0.97 21.72 1.11
N ALA A 106 -0.25 22.66 1.73
CA ALA A 106 -0.11 24.03 1.23
C ALA A 106 0.79 24.10 -0.02
N LEU A 107 1.91 23.37 -0.04
CA LEU A 107 2.81 23.24 -1.20
C LEU A 107 2.09 22.64 -2.40
N LEU A 108 1.36 21.56 -2.15
CA LEU A 108 0.59 20.84 -3.16
C LEU A 108 -0.57 21.68 -3.70
N ALA A 109 -1.19 22.53 -2.86
CA ALA A 109 -2.24 23.45 -3.30
C ALA A 109 -1.71 24.59 -4.18
N GLU A 110 -0.52 25.13 -3.89
CA GLU A 110 0.05 26.27 -4.64
C GLU A 110 0.75 25.83 -5.93
N SER A 111 1.26 24.60 -6.01
CA SER A 111 1.91 24.05 -7.21
C SER A 111 0.94 23.66 -8.34
N GLU A 112 -0.38 23.65 -8.09
CA GLU A 112 -1.42 23.27 -9.06
C GLU A 112 -1.22 21.90 -9.75
N ILE A 113 -0.43 20.97 -9.18
CA ILE A 113 -0.09 19.68 -9.81
C ILE A 113 -1.36 18.84 -10.05
N ARG A 114 -1.70 18.58 -11.34
CA ARG A 114 -2.51 17.45 -11.81
C ARG A 114 -2.27 17.15 -13.31
N ASP A 115 -2.14 15.88 -13.68
CA ASP A 115 -2.73 15.42 -14.96
C ASP A 115 -3.28 13.97 -14.80
N ALA A 116 -4.62 13.87 -14.91
CA ALA A 116 -5.59 13.02 -14.15
C ALA A 116 -5.58 11.50 -14.47
N ASP A 117 -6.12 10.58 -13.63
CA ASP A 117 -7.13 10.70 -12.56
C ASP A 117 -6.84 9.80 -11.31
N PRO A 118 -6.54 10.44 -10.16
CA PRO A 118 -6.84 9.99 -8.80
C PRO A 118 -7.71 11.08 -8.12
N THR A 119 -9.04 10.95 -8.23
CA THR A 119 -9.99 12.07 -8.06
C THR A 119 -9.96 12.68 -6.65
N GLY A 120 -9.37 13.88 -6.54
CA GLY A 120 -9.30 14.67 -5.30
C GLY A 120 -7.87 14.88 -4.76
N TYR A 121 -6.89 14.12 -5.24
CA TYR A 121 -5.51 14.19 -4.74
C TYR A 121 -4.63 15.16 -5.55
N PRO A 122 -3.55 15.69 -4.95
CA PRO A 122 -2.68 16.68 -5.60
C PRO A 122 -1.37 16.06 -6.14
N TYR A 123 -1.46 14.98 -6.90
CA TYR A 123 -0.33 14.37 -7.61
C TYR A 123 -0.76 13.93 -9.02
N SER A 124 0.20 13.80 -9.95
CA SER A 124 -0.05 13.33 -11.32
C SER A 124 0.26 11.83 -11.48
N PHE A 125 -0.16 11.22 -12.60
CA PHE A 125 0.25 9.85 -12.90
C PHE A 125 1.76 9.67 -13.02
N GLU A 126 2.49 10.72 -13.41
CA GLU A 126 3.95 10.72 -13.42
C GLU A 126 4.53 10.48 -12.01
N ASP A 127 3.89 11.01 -10.96
CA ASP A 127 4.31 10.77 -9.58
C ASP A 127 4.06 9.30 -9.17
N ILE A 128 2.99 8.68 -9.67
CA ILE A 128 2.72 7.24 -9.46
C ILE A 128 3.73 6.39 -10.24
N ASP A 129 3.99 6.72 -11.50
CA ASP A 129 4.97 6.04 -12.33
C ASP A 129 6.36 6.11 -11.66
N ARG A 130 6.71 7.28 -11.08
CA ARG A 130 7.92 7.46 -10.29
C ARG A 130 7.92 6.65 -8.99
N ALA A 131 6.79 6.56 -8.29
CA ALA A 131 6.68 5.70 -7.10
C ALA A 131 6.98 4.25 -7.45
N ILE A 132 6.44 3.77 -8.58
CA ILE A 132 6.68 2.43 -9.09
C ILE A 132 8.17 2.23 -9.40
N GLU A 133 8.81 3.15 -10.12
CA GLU A 133 10.26 3.11 -10.38
C GLU A 133 11.06 2.98 -9.08
N TYR A 134 10.81 3.84 -8.09
CA TYR A 134 11.46 3.80 -6.79
C TYR A 134 11.19 2.51 -6.01
N GLY A 135 10.00 1.92 -6.16
CA GLY A 135 9.69 0.61 -5.59
C GLY A 135 10.59 -0.49 -6.13
N PHE A 136 10.83 -0.50 -7.45
CA PHE A 136 11.74 -1.46 -8.06
C PHE A 136 13.21 -1.17 -7.75
N GLU A 137 13.63 0.10 -7.67
CA GLU A 137 14.97 0.46 -7.19
C GLU A 137 15.20 0.00 -5.74
N THR A 138 14.20 0.15 -4.88
CA THR A 138 14.24 -0.34 -3.48
C THR A 138 14.31 -1.86 -3.40
N ARG A 139 13.54 -2.57 -4.25
CA ARG A 139 13.62 -4.03 -4.38
C ARG A 139 15.01 -4.47 -4.80
N ASP A 140 15.57 -3.82 -5.82
CA ASP A 140 16.91 -4.13 -6.33
C ASP A 140 17.98 -3.85 -5.28
N LEU A 141 17.82 -2.79 -4.47
CA LEU A 141 18.68 -2.53 -3.31
C LEU A 141 18.60 -3.66 -2.27
N PHE A 142 17.39 -4.13 -1.94
CA PHE A 142 17.21 -5.27 -1.03
C PHE A 142 17.92 -6.52 -1.55
N THR A 143 17.76 -6.84 -2.83
CA THR A 143 18.42 -8.02 -3.44
C THR A 143 19.93 -7.84 -3.55
N ASP A 144 20.43 -6.72 -4.09
CA ASP A 144 21.84 -6.58 -4.46
C ASP A 144 22.73 -6.17 -3.28
N VAL A 145 22.21 -5.39 -2.34
CA VAL A 145 22.98 -4.85 -1.20
C VAL A 145 22.70 -5.61 0.09
N PHE A 146 21.43 -5.94 0.34
CA PHE A 146 21.04 -6.68 1.53
C PHE A 146 20.97 -8.20 1.32
N ALA A 147 21.24 -8.67 0.10
CA ALA A 147 21.23 -10.09 -0.26
C ALA A 147 19.88 -10.77 0.03
N ALA A 148 18.78 -10.01 -0.09
CA ALA A 148 17.44 -10.52 0.13
C ALA A 148 17.07 -11.64 -0.85
N GLU A 149 16.56 -12.75 -0.33
CA GLU A 149 16.12 -13.90 -1.13
C GLU A 149 14.68 -13.75 -1.63
N GLU A 150 13.82 -13.09 -0.84
CA GLU A 150 12.39 -12.92 -1.11
C GLU A 150 11.97 -11.46 -0.90
N THR A 151 11.50 -10.83 -1.97
CA THR A 151 10.96 -9.46 -1.96
C THR A 151 9.66 -9.40 -2.74
N LEU A 152 8.82 -8.41 -2.46
CA LEU A 152 7.56 -8.19 -3.17
C LEU A 152 7.32 -6.70 -3.35
N VAL A 153 6.99 -6.26 -4.57
CA VAL A 153 6.52 -4.91 -4.83
C VAL A 153 5.00 -4.97 -5.04
N VAL A 154 4.26 -4.13 -4.33
CA VAL A 154 2.79 -4.08 -4.38
C VAL A 154 2.36 -2.66 -4.71
N TYR A 155 1.63 -2.48 -5.79
CA TYR A 155 0.93 -1.23 -6.06
C TYR A 155 -0.18 -1.02 -5.02
N SER A 156 -0.12 0.10 -4.29
CA SER A 156 -1.02 0.41 -3.18
C SER A 156 -2.32 1.10 -3.61
N GLY A 157 -2.38 1.60 -4.85
CA GLY A 157 -3.42 2.50 -5.35
C GLY A 157 -2.90 3.92 -5.56
N GLN A 158 -2.04 4.41 -4.68
CA GLN A 158 -1.49 5.78 -4.73
C GLN A 158 0.04 5.82 -4.73
N GLY A 159 0.67 4.65 -4.80
CA GLY A 159 2.11 4.48 -4.70
C GLY A 159 2.43 3.00 -4.67
N VAL A 160 3.50 2.62 -3.97
CA VAL A 160 3.91 1.22 -3.84
C VAL A 160 4.39 0.89 -2.44
N HIS A 161 4.12 -0.34 -2.03
CA HIS A 161 4.74 -0.96 -0.87
C HIS A 161 5.80 -1.96 -1.33
N VAL A 162 6.99 -1.91 -0.77
CA VAL A 162 8.06 -2.88 -1.02
C VAL A 162 8.29 -3.70 0.23
N TYR A 163 8.08 -5.00 0.14
CA TYR A 163 8.24 -5.93 1.24
C TYR A 163 9.58 -6.66 1.14
N LEU A 164 10.26 -6.75 2.28
CA LEU A 164 11.34 -7.72 2.49
C LEU A 164 10.74 -8.92 3.23
N LEU A 165 10.69 -10.05 2.52
CA LEU A 165 10.00 -11.24 2.97
C LEU A 165 10.93 -12.29 3.63
N ASP A 166 12.23 -12.04 3.65
CA ASP A 166 13.18 -12.94 4.32
C ASP A 166 12.82 -13.18 5.79
N GLU A 167 12.91 -14.44 6.22
CA GLU A 167 12.81 -14.82 7.62
C GLU A 167 14.11 -14.48 8.36
N ASP A 168 14.34 -13.20 8.62
CA ASP A 168 15.53 -12.74 9.31
C ASP A 168 15.41 -12.93 10.83
N LEU A 169 15.66 -14.16 11.28
CA LEU A 169 15.70 -14.54 12.69
C LEU A 169 16.93 -13.98 13.42
N GLU A 170 17.98 -13.55 12.72
CA GLU A 170 19.27 -13.18 13.32
C GLU A 170 19.37 -11.67 13.61
N TYR A 171 18.91 -10.80 12.70
CA TYR A 171 18.97 -9.35 12.89
C TYR A 171 17.66 -8.75 13.38
N GLY A 172 16.52 -9.44 13.19
CA GLY A 172 15.21 -9.06 13.73
C GLY A 172 14.69 -7.67 13.33
N TYR A 173 15.41 -7.02 12.40
CA TYR A 173 15.33 -5.60 12.03
C TYR A 173 14.78 -4.74 13.17
N ASP A 174 15.45 -4.63 14.31
CA ASP A 174 14.89 -3.78 15.37
C ASP A 174 14.66 -2.33 14.90
N GLU A 175 13.91 -1.55 15.68
CA GLU A 175 13.55 -0.16 15.34
C GLU A 175 14.75 0.65 14.86
N LYS A 176 15.91 0.50 15.51
CA LYS A 176 17.16 1.18 15.14
C LYS A 176 17.73 0.74 13.79
N SER A 177 17.70 -0.56 13.52
CA SER A 177 18.15 -1.09 12.22
C SER A 177 17.27 -0.55 11.08
N ARG A 178 16.00 -0.31 11.36
CA ARG A 178 15.03 0.28 10.43
C ARG A 178 15.19 1.80 10.29
N GLU A 179 15.53 2.51 11.36
CA GLU A 179 15.96 3.92 11.26
C GLU A 179 17.20 4.07 10.37
N VAL A 180 18.19 3.19 10.49
CA VAL A 180 19.36 3.20 9.59
C VAL A 180 18.96 2.91 8.15
N LEU A 181 17.98 2.03 7.92
CA LEU A 181 17.44 1.80 6.59
C LEU A 181 16.72 3.04 6.05
N ASN A 182 15.95 3.76 6.89
CA ASN A 182 15.32 5.02 6.52
C ASN A 182 16.37 6.04 6.08
N ASP A 183 17.41 6.26 6.88
CA ASP A 183 18.49 7.19 6.56
C ASP A 183 19.18 6.80 5.24
N LEU A 184 19.40 5.49 5.02
CA LEU A 184 19.99 4.99 3.78
C LEU A 184 19.11 5.31 2.57
N LEU A 185 17.81 5.03 2.63
CA LEU A 185 16.88 5.24 1.53
C LEU A 185 16.68 6.75 1.25
N LEU A 186 16.46 7.55 2.29
CA LEU A 186 16.20 8.98 2.18
C LEU A 186 17.45 9.78 1.81
N GLU A 187 18.58 9.59 2.50
CA GLU A 187 19.74 10.47 2.34
C GLU A 187 20.69 10.02 1.23
N ARG A 188 20.87 8.70 1.05
CA ARG A 188 21.85 8.19 0.09
C ARG A 188 21.23 7.89 -1.26
N TYR A 189 20.04 7.31 -1.28
CA TYR A 189 19.35 6.94 -2.51
C TYR A 189 18.30 7.96 -2.95
N GLU A 190 18.02 8.97 -2.11
CA GLU A 190 17.06 10.05 -2.40
C GLU A 190 15.66 9.51 -2.76
N ILE A 191 15.27 8.39 -2.15
CA ILE A 191 13.96 7.75 -2.34
C ILE A 191 13.00 8.31 -1.29
N PRO A 192 11.94 9.02 -1.67
CA PRO A 192 10.96 9.57 -0.73
C PRO A 192 10.06 8.45 -0.20
N ILE A 193 10.40 7.94 0.98
CA ILE A 193 9.62 6.92 1.70
C ILE A 193 8.86 7.56 2.87
N ASP A 194 7.83 6.88 3.38
CA ASP A 194 7.29 7.14 4.72
C ASP A 194 8.19 6.43 5.77
N PRO A 195 9.03 7.17 6.53
CA PRO A 195 9.93 6.56 7.51
C PRO A 195 9.19 5.95 8.70
N VAL A 196 7.97 6.41 9.01
CA VAL A 196 7.15 5.89 10.11
C VAL A 196 6.66 4.49 9.76
N VAL A 197 6.24 4.26 8.52
CA VAL A 197 5.81 2.93 8.06
C VAL A 197 6.94 1.91 8.21
N THR A 198 8.15 2.29 7.82
CA THR A 198 9.31 1.41 7.83
C THR A 198 9.78 1.07 9.25
N ALA A 199 9.66 2.01 10.20
CA ALA A 199 10.16 1.87 11.57
C ALA A 199 9.14 1.31 12.59
N ASP A 200 7.83 1.48 12.37
CA ASP A 200 6.79 1.06 13.32
C ASP A 200 6.40 -0.42 13.16
N ARG A 201 6.59 -1.20 14.24
CA ARG A 201 6.25 -2.64 14.26
C ARG A 201 4.77 -2.91 14.10
N SER A 202 3.91 -2.00 14.56
CA SER A 202 2.46 -2.17 14.59
C SER A 202 1.78 -1.62 13.33
N ARG A 203 2.55 -1.30 12.29
CA ARG A 203 2.00 -0.66 11.10
C ARG A 203 1.04 -1.59 10.36
N LEU A 204 -0.01 -0.98 9.84
CA LEU A 204 -1.00 -1.63 8.99
C LEU A 204 -0.75 -1.26 7.53
N LEU A 205 -0.71 -2.24 6.64
CA LEU A 205 -0.66 -2.02 5.19
C LEU A 205 -1.92 -2.56 4.52
N ARG A 206 -2.26 -1.96 3.38
CA ARG A 206 -3.43 -2.33 2.60
C ARG A 206 -3.27 -3.76 2.05
N VAL A 207 -4.31 -4.58 2.20
CA VAL A 207 -4.29 -5.99 1.77
C VAL A 207 -4.19 -6.08 0.25
N PRO A 208 -3.22 -6.84 -0.31
CA PRO A 208 -3.18 -7.12 -1.74
C PRO A 208 -4.50 -7.73 -2.23
N TYR A 209 -4.91 -7.35 -3.43
CA TYR A 209 -6.19 -7.67 -4.10
C TYR A 209 -7.43 -7.04 -3.47
N SER A 210 -7.28 -6.15 -2.48
CA SER A 210 -8.39 -5.30 -2.03
C SER A 210 -8.58 -4.08 -2.95
N LEU A 211 -9.71 -3.38 -2.80
CA LEU A 211 -9.98 -2.13 -3.47
C LEU A 211 -9.47 -0.96 -2.63
N HIS A 212 -8.71 -0.05 -3.23
CA HIS A 212 -8.54 1.30 -2.69
C HIS A 212 -9.72 2.14 -3.16
N ALA A 213 -10.74 2.32 -2.30
CA ALA A 213 -12.00 2.94 -2.70
C ALA A 213 -11.86 4.40 -3.15
N GLU A 214 -10.96 5.17 -2.53
CA GLU A 214 -10.79 6.61 -2.84
C GLU A 214 -10.26 6.89 -4.25
N VAL A 215 -9.47 5.97 -4.83
CA VAL A 215 -8.94 6.10 -6.20
C VAL A 215 -9.50 5.04 -7.15
N CYS A 216 -10.40 4.19 -6.66
CA CYS A 216 -11.01 3.08 -7.41
C CYS A 216 -9.97 2.22 -8.16
N ARG A 217 -8.96 1.74 -7.44
CA ARG A 217 -7.92 0.85 -7.98
C ARG A 217 -7.74 -0.41 -7.15
N VAL A 218 -7.43 -1.51 -7.83
CA VAL A 218 -7.09 -2.78 -7.20
C VAL A 218 -5.64 -2.71 -6.73
N VAL A 219 -5.45 -2.93 -5.43
CA VAL A 219 -4.14 -3.12 -4.82
C VAL A 219 -3.59 -4.44 -5.32
N GLN A 220 -2.38 -4.51 -5.86
CA GLN A 220 -1.88 -5.79 -6.38
C GLN A 220 -0.36 -5.87 -6.41
N PRO A 221 0.22 -7.07 -6.24
CA PRO A 221 1.62 -7.32 -6.58
C PRO A 221 1.92 -6.92 -8.03
N ILE A 222 3.09 -6.33 -8.25
CA ILE A 222 3.56 -5.93 -9.57
C ILE A 222 4.97 -6.48 -9.79
N GLU A 223 5.23 -6.95 -11.02
CA GLU A 223 6.46 -7.67 -11.36
C GLU A 223 7.43 -6.81 -12.21
N SER A 224 6.97 -5.67 -12.72
CA SER A 224 7.75 -4.81 -13.60
C SER A 224 7.49 -3.32 -13.34
N PRO A 225 8.52 -2.45 -13.48
CA PRO A 225 8.33 -1.01 -13.46
C PRO A 225 7.51 -0.48 -14.65
N ALA A 226 7.25 -1.31 -15.66
CA ALA A 226 6.39 -0.98 -16.80
C ALA A 226 4.88 -1.13 -16.51
N PHE A 227 4.50 -1.47 -15.27
CA PHE A 227 3.11 -1.62 -14.85
C PHE A 227 2.33 -0.30 -15.03
N ASP A 228 1.21 -0.35 -15.74
CA ASP A 228 0.33 0.80 -15.92
C ASP A 228 -0.93 0.71 -15.04
N PRO A 229 -1.00 1.47 -13.93
CA PRO A 229 -2.16 1.46 -13.03
C PRO A 229 -3.45 2.02 -13.67
N ARG A 230 -3.36 2.70 -14.82
CA ARG A 230 -4.52 3.22 -15.56
C ARG A 230 -5.33 2.09 -16.18
N THR A 231 -4.66 1.02 -16.60
CA THR A 231 -5.26 -0.11 -17.30
C THR A 231 -5.23 -1.38 -16.47
N GLU A 232 -4.12 -1.68 -15.80
CA GLU A 232 -3.88 -2.97 -15.15
C GLU A 232 -4.46 -3.05 -13.72
N ALA A 233 -4.65 -1.90 -13.06
CA ALA A 233 -5.26 -1.82 -11.73
C ALA A 233 -6.72 -1.41 -11.72
N ARG A 234 -7.35 -1.32 -12.89
CA ARG A 234 -8.75 -0.95 -13.00
C ARG A 234 -9.62 -2.15 -12.61
N PRO A 235 -10.59 -2.00 -11.69
CA PRO A 235 -11.50 -3.09 -11.37
C PRO A 235 -12.46 -3.35 -12.54
N GLN A 236 -12.79 -4.63 -12.76
CA GLN A 236 -13.61 -5.10 -13.88
C GLN A 236 -14.95 -4.38 -14.03
N PHE A 237 -15.59 -3.99 -12.92
CA PHE A 237 -16.89 -3.29 -12.98
C PHE A 237 -16.78 -1.85 -13.55
N LEU A 238 -15.56 -1.32 -13.69
CA LEU A 238 -15.31 -0.06 -14.38
C LEU A 238 -14.90 -0.27 -15.84
N GLU A 239 -14.57 -1.48 -16.29
CA GLU A 239 -14.28 -1.76 -17.70
C GLU A 239 -15.56 -1.50 -18.52
N THR A 240 -15.43 -0.74 -19.61
CA THR A 240 -16.60 -0.37 -20.41
C THR A 240 -16.96 -1.56 -21.33
N GLU A 241 -18.24 -1.82 -21.60
CA GLU A 241 -18.71 -2.99 -22.40
C GLU A 241 -18.03 -3.19 -23.78
N GLY A 242 -17.28 -2.20 -24.30
CA GLY A 242 -16.47 -2.32 -25.52
C GLY A 242 -15.10 -2.98 -25.34
N GLU A 243 -14.58 -3.12 -24.12
CA GLU A 243 -13.25 -3.69 -23.81
C GLU A 243 -13.30 -5.19 -23.48
N LEU A 244 -14.48 -5.72 -23.12
CA LEU A 244 -14.72 -7.13 -22.80
C LEU A 244 -14.79 -8.06 -24.04
N THR A 245 -14.31 -7.59 -25.19
CA THR A 245 -14.38 -8.34 -26.47
C THR A 245 -13.01 -8.61 -27.08
N HIS A 246 -12.05 -9.12 -26.31
CA HIS A 246 -10.93 -9.87 -26.89
C HIS A 246 -10.49 -11.02 -25.97
N ASP A 247 -11.00 -12.21 -26.35
CA ASP A 247 -10.59 -13.60 -26.05
C ASP A 247 -10.39 -14.09 -24.61
#